data_AF-A0A8B5WGA0-F1
#
_entry.id   AF-A0A8B5WGA0-F1
#
_cell.length_a   1.000
_cell.length_b   1.000
_cell.length_c   1.000
_cell.angle_alpha   90.00
_cell.angle_beta   90.00
_cell.angle_gamma   90.00
#
_symmetry.space_group_name_H-M   'P 1'
#
loop_
_entity.id
_entity.type
_entity.pdbx_description
1 polymer ?
#
loop_
_entity_poly.entity_id
_entity_poly.type
_entity_poly.pdbx_seq_one_letter_code
_entity_poly.pdbx_strand_id
1 'polypeptide(L)'
;MKMTNVYPTHHENPLLYAGFWKRFVAYMVDGIIRAFLTFAIILIAAYLDDRSGFLDPAADYEMGAVGGMGMLIVVLMYLLYHPLFEASRHQATPGKMLLGIIVTDTVGQRLSFAHALGRHLAGAISYLTSFLLYFGYWMAGITARKQALHDLIANCLVINRNAEVKLPADVRYVAGGFPLWAGILIGLVFLIPVLGILAAITVPAYMNYVARATVAATISETATTRQLIVEQTRRQGFVPASHHALESDWPQSINEGKALVEIVDGTLRITFTERAPARLQGTTIGMALHGNVKGQTDWQCGLGPGQGPRLSRHSGAELTTVEEQLLPTQCR
;
A
#
# COMPACT_ATOMS: atom_id res chain seq x y z
N MET A 1 46.24 -17.34 34.95
CA MET A 1 45.11 -18.29 35.02
C MET A 1 43.84 -17.53 34.62
N LYS A 2 43.46 -17.56 33.34
CA LYS A 2 42.24 -16.87 32.86
C LYS A 2 41.04 -17.69 33.32
N MET A 3 40.15 -17.12 34.13
CA MET A 3 38.85 -17.72 34.43
C MET A 3 37.99 -17.70 33.16
N THR A 4 38.25 -18.64 32.25
CA THR A 4 37.48 -18.79 31.02
C THR A 4 36.21 -19.56 31.35
N ASN A 5 35.09 -18.82 31.34
CA ASN A 5 33.70 -19.26 31.27
C ASN A 5 33.01 -19.57 32.60
N VAL A 6 32.37 -18.54 33.16
CA VAL A 6 31.46 -18.62 34.31
C VAL A 6 30.11 -19.26 33.93
N TYR A 7 29.73 -19.28 32.64
CA TYR A 7 28.46 -19.85 32.18
C TYR A 7 28.61 -21.18 31.41
N PRO A 8 27.75 -22.17 31.71
CA PRO A 8 27.75 -23.48 31.05
C PRO A 8 27.39 -23.37 29.57
N THR A 9 27.79 -24.35 28.76
CA THR A 9 27.39 -24.40 27.34
C THR A 9 25.90 -24.73 27.18
N HIS A 10 25.30 -24.48 26.01
CA HIS A 10 23.91 -24.88 25.74
C HIS A 10 23.71 -26.40 25.88
N HIS A 11 24.76 -27.22 25.73
CA HIS A 11 24.68 -28.66 25.97
C HIS A 11 24.52 -28.99 27.45
N GLU A 12 25.12 -28.20 28.34
CA GLU A 12 25.08 -28.36 29.79
C GLU A 12 23.82 -27.72 30.40
N ASN A 13 23.35 -26.60 29.84
CA ASN A 13 22.07 -25.99 30.21
C ASN A 13 21.31 -25.46 28.99
N PRO A 14 20.52 -26.32 28.32
CA PRO A 14 19.76 -25.92 27.13
C PRO A 14 18.66 -24.87 27.39
N LEU A 15 18.22 -24.69 28.64
CA LEU A 15 17.22 -23.68 29.00
C LEU A 15 17.82 -22.30 29.27
N LEU A 16 19.13 -22.21 29.48
CA LEU A 16 19.80 -20.96 29.81
C LEU A 16 19.76 -19.96 28.64
N TYR A 17 20.09 -20.42 27.43
CA TYR A 17 20.25 -19.54 26.28
C TYR A 17 18.94 -19.36 25.49
N ALA A 18 18.67 -18.13 25.06
CA ALA A 18 17.54 -17.84 24.20
C ALA A 18 17.81 -18.33 22.77
N GLY A 19 16.97 -19.24 22.27
CA GLY A 19 17.04 -19.72 20.89
C GLY A 19 16.69 -18.65 19.85
N PHE A 20 16.98 -18.96 18.58
CA PHE A 20 16.76 -18.07 17.43
C PHE A 20 15.33 -17.49 17.38
N TRP A 21 14.30 -18.33 17.52
CA TRP A 21 12.91 -17.91 17.37
C TRP A 21 12.44 -16.90 18.42
N LYS A 22 12.88 -17.01 19.68
CA LYS A 22 12.58 -16.00 20.70
C LYS A 22 13.22 -14.66 20.34
N ARG A 23 14.46 -14.67 19.84
CA ARG A 23 15.16 -13.45 19.41
C ARG A 23 14.49 -12.83 18.19
N PHE A 24 14.03 -13.65 17.25
CA PHE A 24 13.32 -13.23 16.04
C PHE A 24 11.98 -12.57 16.37
N VAL A 25 11.14 -13.22 17.19
CA VAL A 25 9.83 -12.66 17.60
C VAL A 25 10.03 -11.37 18.41
N ALA A 26 11.03 -11.31 19.31
CA ALA A 26 11.36 -10.06 20.01
C ALA A 26 11.67 -8.93 19.03
N TYR A 27 12.47 -9.21 17.99
CA TYR A 27 12.81 -8.21 16.96
C TYR A 27 11.58 -7.77 16.15
N MET A 28 10.64 -8.67 15.84
CA MET A 28 9.40 -8.31 15.16
C MET A 28 8.53 -7.38 16.02
N VAL A 29 8.37 -7.69 17.31
CA VAL A 29 7.59 -6.86 18.23
C VAL A 29 8.25 -5.48 18.39
N ASP A 30 9.57 -5.42 18.60
CA ASP A 30 10.31 -4.16 18.63
C ASP A 30 10.25 -3.40 17.28
N GLY A 31 10.09 -4.10 16.17
CA GLY A 31 9.86 -3.54 14.84
C GLY A 31 8.50 -2.85 14.72
N ILE A 32 7.44 -3.50 15.21
CA ILE A 32 6.07 -2.93 15.23
C ILE A 32 6.04 -1.68 16.12
N ILE A 33 6.65 -1.74 17.31
CA ILE A 33 6.73 -0.59 18.22
C ILE A 33 7.44 0.58 17.55
N ARG A 34 8.61 0.35 16.95
CA ARG A 34 9.34 1.40 16.23
C ARG A 34 8.57 1.92 15.03
N ALA A 35 7.89 1.06 14.26
CA ALA A 35 7.09 1.48 13.11
C ALA A 35 5.95 2.42 13.52
N PHE A 36 5.23 2.08 14.60
CA PHE A 36 4.19 2.94 15.14
C PHE A 36 4.74 4.30 15.63
N LEU A 37 5.87 4.28 16.33
CA LEU A 37 6.54 5.51 16.78
C LEU A 37 7.01 6.37 15.60
N THR A 38 7.64 5.77 14.58
CA THR A 38 8.04 6.47 13.36
C THR A 38 6.84 7.11 12.67
N PHE A 39 5.76 6.35 12.49
CA PHE A 39 4.55 6.86 11.86
C PHE A 39 3.96 8.03 12.66
N ALA A 40 3.85 7.91 13.98
CA ALA A 40 3.39 9.00 14.83
C ALA A 40 4.28 10.25 14.73
N ILE A 41 5.61 10.08 14.75
CA ILE A 41 6.57 11.19 14.66
C ILE A 41 6.46 11.88 13.30
N ILE A 42 6.40 11.12 12.21
CA ILE A 42 6.28 11.69 10.84
C ILE A 42 4.94 12.40 10.69
N LEU A 43 3.83 11.83 11.17
CA LEU A 43 2.53 12.48 11.11
C LEU A 43 2.50 13.79 11.92
N ILE A 44 3.06 13.79 13.13
CA ILE A 44 3.14 15.00 13.96
C ILE A 44 4.01 16.04 13.27
N ALA A 45 5.16 15.64 12.71
CA ALA A 45 6.06 16.56 12.01
C ALA A 45 5.40 17.16 10.76
N ALA A 46 4.73 16.34 9.96
CA ALA A 46 3.98 16.78 8.78
C ALA A 46 2.84 17.73 9.15
N TYR A 47 2.07 17.43 10.20
CA TYR A 47 1.01 18.30 10.70
C TYR A 47 1.55 19.66 11.20
N LEU A 48 2.73 19.67 11.83
CA LEU A 48 3.32 20.89 12.37
C LEU A 48 3.96 21.76 11.29
N ASP A 49 4.52 21.17 10.24
CA ASP A 49 5.08 21.90 9.09
C ASP A 49 3.96 22.54 8.24
N ASP A 50 2.90 21.79 7.93
CA ASP A 50 1.75 22.32 7.19
C ASP A 50 0.42 21.73 7.70
N ARG A 51 -0.28 22.53 8.52
CA ARG A 51 -1.59 22.17 9.08
C ARG A 51 -2.70 22.13 8.03
N SER A 52 -2.56 22.90 6.95
CA SER A 52 -3.56 22.99 5.88
C SER A 52 -3.49 21.80 4.92
N GLY A 53 -2.29 21.35 4.57
CA GLY A 53 -2.05 20.25 3.64
C GLY A 53 -2.08 18.84 4.26
N PHE A 54 -2.12 18.69 5.59
CA PHE A 54 -2.02 17.40 6.28
C PHE A 54 -3.06 16.33 5.87
N LEU A 55 -4.27 16.76 5.47
CA LEU A 55 -5.33 15.85 4.99
C LEU A 55 -5.51 15.90 3.47
N ASP A 56 -4.73 16.71 2.77
CA ASP A 56 -4.81 16.82 1.31
C ASP A 56 -3.87 15.78 0.66
N PRO A 57 -4.43 14.77 -0.02
CA PRO A 57 -3.62 13.76 -0.71
C PRO A 57 -2.87 14.32 -1.94
N ALA A 58 -3.16 15.55 -2.36
CA ALA A 58 -2.48 16.26 -3.45
C ALA A 58 -1.46 17.30 -2.94
N ALA A 59 -1.27 17.45 -1.62
CA ALA A 59 -0.25 18.35 -1.08
C ALA A 59 1.16 17.84 -1.41
N ASP A 60 1.97 18.72 -2.00
CA ASP A 60 3.41 18.49 -2.17
C ASP A 60 4.09 18.66 -0.80
N TYR A 61 4.43 17.53 -0.15
CA TYR A 61 5.14 17.54 1.12
C TYR A 61 6.62 17.89 0.90
N GLU A 62 6.94 19.17 0.90
CA GLU A 62 8.34 19.60 1.06
C GLU A 62 8.79 19.41 2.52
N MET A 63 10.00 18.86 2.70
CA MET A 63 10.53 18.61 4.05
C MET A 63 10.96 19.94 4.68
N GLY A 64 10.09 20.51 5.52
CA GLY A 64 10.35 21.69 6.31
C GLY A 64 11.33 21.45 7.48
N ALA A 65 11.59 22.51 8.25
CA ALA A 65 12.51 22.43 9.39
C ALA A 65 12.00 21.47 10.50
N VAL A 66 10.67 21.35 10.69
CA VAL A 66 10.10 20.43 11.68
C VAL A 66 10.12 18.99 11.15
N GLY A 67 9.86 18.79 9.86
CA GLY A 67 10.02 17.51 9.15
C GLY A 67 11.46 16.99 9.23
N GLY A 68 12.44 17.87 9.01
CA GLY A 68 13.86 17.55 9.17
C GLY A 68 14.22 17.17 10.62
N MET A 69 13.66 17.87 11.62
CA MET A 69 13.83 17.51 13.03
C MET A 69 13.16 16.17 13.36
N GLY A 70 11.97 15.91 12.83
CA GLY A 70 11.26 14.63 12.96
C GLY A 70 12.09 13.48 12.39
N MET A 71 12.70 13.67 11.23
CA MET A 71 13.60 12.70 10.62
C MET A 71 14.85 12.44 11.48
N LEU A 72 15.45 13.51 12.04
CA LEU A 72 16.58 13.37 12.97
C LEU A 72 16.19 12.56 14.22
N ILE A 73 15.00 12.82 14.79
CA ILE A 73 14.47 12.06 15.93
C ILE A 73 14.28 10.59 15.55
N VAL A 74 13.76 10.28 14.36
CA VAL A 74 13.63 8.91 13.88
C VAL A 74 14.99 8.24 13.74
N VAL A 75 15.98 8.91 13.16
CA VAL A 75 17.35 8.37 13.05
C VAL A 75 17.94 8.06 14.43
N LEU A 76 17.83 9.01 15.37
CA LEU A 76 18.30 8.82 16.74
C LEU A 76 17.54 7.69 17.45
N MET A 77 16.22 7.58 17.23
CA MET A 77 15.42 6.48 17.77
C MET A 77 15.94 5.13 17.26
N TYR A 78 16.17 4.97 15.96
CA TYR A 78 16.67 3.69 15.41
C TYR A 78 18.08 3.35 15.91
N LEU A 79 18.93 4.36 16.07
CA LEU A 79 20.31 4.19 16.55
C LEU A 79 20.37 3.85 18.05
N LEU A 80 19.53 4.49 18.86
CA LEU A 80 19.66 4.47 20.33
C LEU A 80 18.68 3.54 21.03
N TYR A 81 17.58 3.12 20.38
CA TYR A 81 16.55 2.27 20.99
C TYR A 81 17.15 1.01 21.63
N HIS A 82 17.84 0.17 20.86
CA HIS A 82 18.43 -1.07 21.39
C HIS A 82 19.51 -0.81 22.45
N PRO A 83 20.53 0.06 22.21
CA PRO A 83 21.56 0.35 23.20
C PRO A 83 21.01 0.86 24.53
N LEU A 84 20.05 1.79 24.51
CA LEU A 84 19.48 2.37 25.73
C LEU A 84 18.72 1.33 26.54
N PHE A 85 17.87 0.52 25.89
CA PHE A 85 17.08 -0.50 26.59
C PHE A 85 17.95 -1.65 27.10
N GLU A 86 18.93 -2.11 26.32
CA GLU A 86 19.82 -3.22 26.71
C GLU A 86 20.84 -2.83 27.78
N ALA A 87 21.27 -1.56 27.81
CA ALA A 87 22.10 -1.03 28.89
C ALA A 87 21.28 -0.58 30.11
N SER A 88 19.95 -0.60 30.05
CA SER A 88 19.07 -0.23 31.17
C SER A 88 19.01 -1.33 32.24
N ARG A 89 18.38 -1.03 33.39
CA ARG A 89 18.08 -2.01 34.44
C ARG A 89 17.30 -3.23 33.96
N HIS A 90 16.59 -3.12 32.83
CA HIS A 90 15.79 -4.20 32.30
C HIS A 90 16.58 -5.16 31.40
N GLN A 91 17.76 -4.74 30.92
CA GLN A 91 18.67 -5.54 30.08
C GLN A 91 18.02 -6.11 28.81
N ALA A 92 16.93 -5.52 28.38
CA ALA A 92 16.05 -6.05 27.34
C ALA A 92 15.27 -4.90 26.72
N THR A 93 14.99 -5.00 25.43
CA THR A 93 13.98 -4.18 24.77
C THR A 93 12.57 -4.65 25.12
N PRO A 94 11.53 -3.83 24.95
CA PRO A 94 10.14 -4.23 25.15
C PRO A 94 9.77 -5.60 24.52
N GLY A 95 10.18 -5.85 23.27
CA GLY A 95 9.97 -7.16 22.62
C GLY A 95 10.69 -8.31 23.31
N LYS A 96 11.90 -8.08 23.82
CA LYS A 96 12.68 -9.06 24.61
C LYS A 96 12.11 -9.27 26.01
N MET A 97 11.58 -8.23 26.64
CA MET A 97 10.91 -8.32 27.94
C MET A 97 9.66 -9.20 27.86
N LEU A 98 8.86 -9.03 26.80
CA LEU A 98 7.65 -9.85 26.56
C LEU A 98 7.97 -11.34 26.45
N LEU A 99 9.13 -11.69 25.91
CA LEU A 99 9.57 -13.08 25.77
C LEU A 99 10.44 -13.57 26.94
N GLY A 100 10.62 -12.75 27.97
CA GLY A 100 11.38 -13.09 29.16
C GLY A 100 12.87 -13.32 28.90
N ILE A 101 13.45 -12.67 27.89
CA ILE A 101 14.87 -12.79 27.55
C ILE A 101 15.62 -11.50 27.85
N ILE A 102 16.87 -11.64 28.32
CA ILE A 102 17.74 -10.52 28.70
C ILE A 102 19.12 -10.66 28.05
N VAL A 103 19.80 -9.54 27.88
CA VAL A 103 21.14 -9.45 27.32
C VAL A 103 22.14 -9.17 28.43
N THR A 104 23.21 -9.96 28.46
CA THR A 104 24.29 -9.85 29.44
C THR A 104 25.65 -9.93 28.76
N ASP A 105 26.71 -9.54 29.47
CA ASP A 105 28.08 -9.92 29.11
C ASP A 105 28.28 -11.45 29.30
N THR A 106 29.40 -11.98 28.83
CA THR A 106 29.95 -13.31 29.11
C THR A 106 30.03 -13.69 30.59
N VAL A 107 30.07 -12.69 31.49
CA VAL A 107 30.08 -12.87 32.96
C VAL A 107 28.67 -12.69 33.57
N GLY A 108 27.63 -12.45 32.75
CA GLY A 108 26.26 -12.30 33.23
C GLY A 108 25.93 -10.92 33.79
N GLN A 109 26.88 -10.00 33.74
CA GLN A 109 26.70 -8.62 34.17
C GLN A 109 25.90 -7.82 33.14
N ARG A 110 25.31 -6.73 33.63
CA ARG A 110 24.61 -5.76 32.78
C ARG A 110 25.60 -5.02 31.88
N LEU A 111 25.17 -4.82 30.63
CA LEU A 111 25.95 -4.10 29.63
C LEU A 111 26.06 -2.62 29.99
N SER A 112 27.25 -2.05 29.82
CA SER A 112 27.39 -0.59 29.79
C SER A 112 26.86 -0.05 28.46
N PHE A 113 26.46 1.23 28.44
CA PHE A 113 25.91 1.85 27.24
C PHE A 113 26.87 1.77 26.04
N ALA A 114 28.17 2.02 26.25
CA ALA A 114 29.18 1.91 25.20
C ALA A 114 29.29 0.49 24.63
N HIS A 115 29.22 -0.53 25.48
CA HIS A 115 29.23 -1.94 25.03
C HIS A 115 27.94 -2.29 24.26
N ALA A 116 26.78 -1.84 24.73
CA ALA A 116 25.50 -2.07 24.03
C ALA A 116 25.43 -1.33 22.68
N LEU A 117 25.98 -0.11 22.61
CA LEU A 117 26.11 0.65 21.37
C LEU A 117 27.05 -0.04 20.39
N GLY A 118 28.23 -0.48 20.85
CA GLY A 118 29.17 -1.25 20.04
C GLY A 118 28.54 -2.54 19.50
N ARG A 119 27.75 -3.25 20.31
CA ARG A 119 26.96 -4.41 19.88
C ARG A 119 25.93 -4.05 18.80
N HIS A 120 25.22 -2.93 18.96
CA HIS A 120 24.23 -2.47 17.97
C HIS A 120 24.87 -2.07 16.64
N LEU A 121 26.02 -1.40 16.67
CA LEU A 121 26.80 -1.04 15.48
C LEU A 121 27.42 -2.28 14.81
N ALA A 122 27.89 -3.26 15.58
CA ALA A 122 28.27 -4.57 15.03
C ALA A 122 27.07 -5.32 14.41
N GLY A 123 25.88 -5.08 14.96
CA GLY A 123 24.61 -5.47 14.36
C GLY A 123 24.37 -4.78 13.02
N ALA A 124 24.68 -3.50 12.86
CA ALA A 124 24.62 -2.78 11.58
C ALA A 124 25.51 -3.39 10.49
N ILE A 125 26.72 -3.83 10.85
CA ILE A 125 27.60 -4.59 9.95
C ILE A 125 26.93 -5.92 9.56
N SER A 126 26.27 -6.59 10.52
CA SER A 126 25.50 -7.80 10.25
C SER A 126 24.29 -7.53 9.36
N TYR A 127 23.59 -6.39 9.49
CA TYR A 127 22.47 -5.99 8.63
C TYR A 127 22.91 -5.61 7.20
N LEU A 128 24.03 -4.90 7.07
CA LEU A 128 24.61 -4.48 5.78
C LEU A 128 25.14 -5.68 4.97
N THR A 129 25.66 -6.70 5.65
CA THR A 129 26.03 -7.99 5.04
C THR A 129 24.84 -8.95 4.85
N SER A 130 23.66 -8.62 5.40
CA SER A 130 22.45 -9.48 5.38
C SER A 130 21.55 -9.32 4.16
N PHE A 131 21.91 -8.49 3.18
CA PHE A 131 21.19 -8.42 1.89
C PHE A 131 21.11 -9.79 1.18
N LEU A 132 21.96 -10.75 1.57
CA LEU A 132 22.03 -12.09 0.99
C LEU A 132 21.49 -13.27 1.84
N LEU A 133 20.74 -13.05 2.96
CA LEU A 133 20.03 -14.05 3.82
C LEU A 133 20.44 -14.07 5.30
N TYR A 134 20.38 -12.95 6.04
CA TYR A 134 20.34 -12.94 7.54
C TYR A 134 21.37 -13.85 8.27
N PHE A 135 22.50 -14.22 7.64
CA PHE A 135 23.29 -15.40 8.03
C PHE A 135 23.89 -15.25 9.45
N GLY A 136 24.21 -14.01 9.83
CA GLY A 136 24.70 -13.68 11.17
C GLY A 136 23.68 -13.91 12.30
N TYR A 137 22.38 -13.91 12.00
CA TYR A 137 21.32 -14.24 12.97
C TYR A 137 21.07 -15.75 13.04
N TRP A 138 21.22 -16.48 11.92
CA TRP A 138 21.10 -17.94 11.88
C TRP A 138 22.16 -18.65 12.72
N MET A 139 23.35 -18.05 12.90
CA MET A 139 24.39 -18.59 13.78
C MET A 139 23.94 -18.75 15.24
N ALA A 140 22.96 -17.96 15.70
CA ALA A 140 22.36 -18.16 17.02
C ALA A 140 21.64 -19.53 17.14
N GLY A 141 21.33 -20.20 16.03
CA GLY A 141 20.81 -21.57 16.03
C GLY A 141 21.90 -22.64 16.17
N ILE A 142 23.12 -22.36 15.70
CA ILE A 142 24.19 -23.36 15.50
C ILE A 142 25.27 -23.28 16.60
N THR A 143 25.54 -22.09 17.13
CA THR A 143 26.63 -21.89 18.10
C THR A 143 26.34 -22.53 19.46
N ALA A 144 27.39 -23.00 20.14
CA ALA A 144 27.32 -23.69 21.44
C ALA A 144 26.72 -22.84 22.57
N ARG A 145 26.65 -21.51 22.43
CA ARG A 145 25.98 -20.58 23.36
C ARG A 145 24.83 -19.81 22.72
N LYS A 146 24.36 -20.26 21.55
CA LYS A 146 23.30 -19.63 20.76
C LYS A 146 23.55 -18.13 20.50
N GLN A 147 24.81 -17.74 20.30
CA GLN A 147 25.26 -16.37 20.00
C GLN A 147 25.14 -16.09 18.50
N ALA A 148 24.64 -14.89 18.16
CA ALA A 148 24.67 -14.34 16.81
C ALA A 148 26.04 -13.68 16.51
N LEU A 149 26.30 -13.31 15.25
CA LEU A 149 27.59 -12.69 14.86
C LEU A 149 27.92 -11.44 15.70
N HIS A 150 26.95 -10.53 15.83
CA HIS A 150 27.11 -9.31 16.63
C HIS A 150 27.27 -9.59 18.13
N ASP A 151 26.73 -10.71 18.63
CA ASP A 151 26.94 -11.15 20.01
C ASP A 151 28.36 -11.68 20.23
N LEU A 152 28.95 -12.36 19.24
CA LEU A 152 30.33 -12.81 19.31
C LEU A 152 31.30 -11.62 19.25
N ILE A 153 31.06 -10.68 18.35
CA ILE A 153 31.89 -9.46 18.21
C ILE A 153 31.86 -8.64 19.50
N ALA A 154 30.69 -8.52 20.13
CA ALA A 154 30.50 -7.72 21.33
C ALA A 154 30.67 -8.51 22.65
N ASN A 155 31.06 -9.78 22.60
CA ASN A 155 31.14 -10.67 23.77
C ASN A 155 29.86 -10.64 24.63
N CYS A 156 28.70 -10.78 24.00
CA CYS A 156 27.40 -10.73 24.66
C CYS A 156 26.70 -12.09 24.62
N LEU A 157 25.84 -12.33 25.61
CA LEU A 157 24.97 -13.49 25.72
C LEU A 157 23.52 -13.02 25.82
N VAL A 158 22.59 -13.81 25.28
CA VAL A 158 21.16 -13.61 25.53
C VAL A 158 20.61 -14.85 26.20
N ILE A 159 20.10 -14.65 27.40
CA ILE A 159 19.67 -15.71 28.30
C ILE A 159 18.19 -15.54 28.65
N ASN A 160 17.53 -16.63 29.02
CA ASN A 160 16.19 -16.57 29.59
C ASN A 160 16.29 -16.04 31.04
N ARG A 161 15.52 -15.01 31.37
CA ARG A 161 15.55 -14.34 32.69
C ARG A 161 15.27 -15.29 33.85
N ASN A 162 14.39 -16.27 33.63
CA ASN A 162 13.92 -17.19 34.66
C ASN A 162 14.56 -18.59 34.55
N ALA A 163 15.63 -18.75 33.77
CA ALA A 163 16.31 -20.04 33.67
C ALA A 163 17.15 -20.29 34.93
N GLU A 164 16.72 -21.24 35.76
CA GLU A 164 17.56 -21.76 36.83
C GLU A 164 18.72 -22.60 36.25
N VAL A 165 19.92 -22.42 36.81
CA VAL A 165 21.09 -23.20 36.43
C VAL A 165 21.08 -24.53 37.18
N LYS A 166 20.48 -25.58 36.59
CA LYS A 166 20.62 -26.99 36.98
C LYS A 166 19.93 -27.90 35.96
N LEU A 167 20.67 -28.79 35.26
CA LEU A 167 20.06 -29.89 34.51
C LEU A 167 20.85 -31.21 34.66
N PRO A 168 20.33 -32.19 35.43
CA PRO A 168 20.81 -33.58 35.50
C PRO A 168 20.20 -34.53 34.45
N ALA A 169 20.67 -35.79 34.44
CA ALA A 169 20.96 -36.66 33.29
C ALA A 169 19.81 -37.23 32.41
N ASP A 170 18.54 -36.89 32.62
CA ASP A 170 17.41 -37.54 31.95
C ASP A 170 16.55 -36.60 31.08
N VAL A 171 16.94 -35.33 30.95
CA VAL A 171 16.12 -34.34 30.24
C VAL A 171 16.26 -34.48 28.71
N ARG A 172 15.24 -35.06 28.08
CA ARG A 172 15.04 -34.96 26.63
C ARG A 172 14.59 -33.55 26.26
N TYR A 173 15.53 -32.78 25.72
CA TYR A 173 15.26 -31.48 25.12
C TYR A 173 14.38 -31.65 23.88
N VAL A 174 13.07 -31.44 24.03
CA VAL A 174 12.21 -31.14 22.88
C VAL A 174 12.55 -29.71 22.49
N ALA A 175 13.44 -29.56 21.52
CA ALA A 175 13.74 -28.28 20.89
C ALA A 175 12.41 -27.58 20.64
N GLY A 176 12.22 -26.40 21.24
CA GLY A 176 10.98 -25.65 21.16
C GLY A 176 10.56 -25.50 19.72
N GLY A 177 9.68 -26.41 19.28
CA GLY A 177 9.11 -26.43 17.95
C GLY A 177 8.47 -25.08 17.74
N PHE A 178 8.78 -24.48 16.61
CA PHE A 178 8.23 -23.20 16.20
C PHE A 178 6.72 -23.18 16.47
N PRO A 179 6.23 -22.38 17.43
CA PRO A 179 4.84 -22.50 17.84
C PRO A 179 3.96 -22.09 16.66
N LEU A 180 2.92 -22.87 16.35
CA LEU A 180 2.06 -22.66 15.18
C LEU A 180 1.52 -21.22 15.11
N TRP A 181 1.23 -20.60 16.26
CA TRP A 181 0.78 -19.20 16.34
C TRP A 181 1.84 -18.19 15.84
N ALA A 182 3.14 -18.47 16.03
CA ALA A 182 4.21 -17.62 15.50
C ALA A 182 4.31 -17.75 13.97
N GLY A 183 4.00 -18.92 13.42
CA GLY A 183 3.89 -19.14 11.97
C GLY A 183 2.77 -18.34 11.35
N ILE A 184 1.61 -18.36 11.98
CA ILE A 184 0.45 -17.59 11.55
C ILE A 184 0.75 -16.09 11.61
N LEU A 185 1.33 -15.59 12.70
CA LEU A 185 1.73 -14.17 12.81
C LEU A 185 2.72 -13.75 11.73
N ILE A 186 3.75 -14.56 11.46
CA ILE A 186 4.71 -14.29 10.39
C ILE A 186 4.01 -14.27 9.03
N GLY A 187 3.18 -15.28 8.75
CA GLY A 187 2.39 -15.36 7.53
C GLY A 187 1.54 -14.11 7.34
N LEU A 188 0.83 -13.66 8.37
CA LEU A 188 0.02 -12.44 8.32
C LEU A 188 0.85 -11.18 8.11
N VAL A 189 2.00 -11.04 8.78
CA VAL A 189 2.87 -9.85 8.65
C VAL A 189 3.45 -9.73 7.23
N PHE A 190 3.73 -10.83 6.54
CA PHE A 190 4.18 -10.79 5.14
C PHE A 190 3.02 -10.72 4.14
N LEU A 191 1.90 -11.38 4.43
CA LEU A 191 0.75 -11.44 3.52
C LEU A 191 0.01 -10.11 3.45
N ILE A 192 -0.21 -9.43 4.59
CA ILE A 192 -1.00 -8.20 4.63
C ILE A 192 -0.39 -7.07 3.77
N PRO A 193 0.92 -6.75 3.84
CA PRO A 193 1.52 -5.74 2.98
C PRO A 193 1.47 -6.12 1.50
N VAL A 194 1.68 -7.40 1.15
CA VAL A 194 1.60 -7.88 -0.23
C VAL A 194 0.19 -7.70 -0.78
N LEU A 195 -0.83 -8.09 -0.02
CA LEU A 195 -2.23 -7.89 -0.39
C LEU A 195 -2.59 -6.39 -0.48
N GLY A 196 -2.07 -5.57 0.43
CA GLY A 196 -2.26 -4.11 0.41
C GLY A 196 -1.67 -3.44 -0.84
N ILE A 197 -0.44 -3.81 -1.22
CA ILE A 197 0.21 -3.30 -2.45
C ILE A 197 -0.55 -3.77 -3.68
N LEU A 198 -0.94 -5.05 -3.74
CA LEU A 198 -1.72 -5.58 -4.85
C LEU A 198 -3.07 -4.86 -4.97
N ALA A 199 -3.77 -4.62 -3.86
CA ALA A 199 -5.01 -3.87 -3.85
C ALA A 199 -4.82 -2.41 -4.31
N ALA A 200 -3.77 -1.74 -3.84
CA ALA A 200 -3.46 -0.36 -4.24
C ALA A 200 -3.22 -0.22 -5.75
N ILE A 201 -2.66 -1.22 -6.41
CA ILE A 201 -2.44 -1.23 -7.87
C ILE A 201 -3.72 -1.67 -8.61
N THR A 202 -4.38 -2.73 -8.15
CA THR A 202 -5.49 -3.36 -8.89
C THR A 202 -6.80 -2.61 -8.76
N VAL A 203 -7.10 -2.00 -7.62
CA VAL A 203 -8.38 -1.31 -7.39
C VAL A 203 -8.55 -0.12 -8.34
N PRO A 204 -7.61 0.84 -8.46
CA PRO A 204 -7.77 1.96 -9.39
C PRO A 204 -7.85 1.51 -10.85
N ALA A 205 -7.07 0.48 -11.22
CA ALA A 205 -7.09 -0.08 -12.57
C ALA A 205 -8.44 -0.72 -12.91
N TYR A 206 -9.03 -1.48 -11.98
CA TYR A 206 -10.34 -2.08 -12.15
C TYR A 206 -11.44 -1.03 -12.30
N MET A 207 -11.41 0.03 -11.47
CA MET A 207 -12.39 1.12 -11.56
C MET A 207 -12.37 1.82 -12.93
N ASN A 208 -11.18 2.04 -13.49
CA ASN A 208 -11.03 2.60 -14.83
C ASN A 208 -11.51 1.66 -15.94
N TYR A 209 -11.26 0.36 -15.80
CA TYR A 209 -11.76 -0.64 -16.75
C TYR A 209 -13.29 -0.65 -16.80
N VAL A 210 -13.95 -0.71 -15.63
CA VAL A 210 -15.42 -0.69 -15.55
C VAL A 210 -16.00 0.61 -16.10
N ALA A 211 -15.37 1.76 -15.83
CA ALA A 211 -15.79 3.04 -16.39
C ALA A 211 -15.72 3.04 -17.93
N ARG A 212 -14.58 2.65 -18.52
CA ARG A 212 -14.42 2.55 -19.99
C ARG A 212 -15.42 1.59 -20.63
N ALA A 213 -15.64 0.42 -20.01
CA ALA A 213 -16.61 -0.55 -20.49
C ALA A 213 -18.05 0.00 -20.44
N THR A 214 -18.40 0.72 -19.38
CA THR A 214 -19.71 1.37 -19.24
C THR A 214 -19.91 2.43 -20.33
N VAL A 215 -18.90 3.28 -20.57
CA VAL A 215 -18.93 4.28 -21.64
C VAL A 215 -19.14 3.61 -23.01
N ALA A 216 -18.34 2.60 -23.34
CA ALA A 216 -18.45 1.89 -24.61
C ALA A 216 -19.83 1.22 -24.78
N ALA A 217 -20.36 0.60 -23.73
CA ALA A 217 -21.68 -0.01 -23.74
C ALA A 217 -22.78 1.04 -23.99
N THR A 218 -22.73 2.20 -23.30
CA THR A 218 -23.71 3.27 -23.53
C THR A 218 -23.68 3.82 -24.95
N ILE A 219 -22.50 4.03 -25.53
CA ILE A 219 -22.34 4.50 -26.92
C ILE A 219 -22.85 3.46 -27.94
N SER A 220 -22.66 2.18 -27.64
CA SER A 220 -23.16 1.10 -28.50
C SER A 220 -24.69 1.04 -28.47
N GLU A 221 -25.30 1.24 -27.30
CA GLU A 221 -26.77 1.21 -27.14
C GLU A 221 -27.46 2.39 -27.84
N THR A 222 -26.81 3.57 -27.91
CA THR A 222 -27.34 4.71 -28.68
C THR A 222 -27.30 4.51 -30.20
N ALA A 223 -26.75 3.40 -30.71
CA ALA A 223 -26.72 3.14 -32.15
C ALA A 223 -28.12 3.14 -32.78
N THR A 224 -29.13 2.58 -32.10
CA THR A 224 -30.51 2.54 -32.57
C THR A 224 -31.11 3.95 -32.65
N THR A 225 -30.97 4.76 -31.60
CA THR A 225 -31.41 6.16 -31.57
C THR A 225 -30.73 6.99 -32.65
N ARG A 226 -29.43 6.81 -32.86
CA ARG A 226 -28.67 7.50 -33.92
C ARG A 226 -29.19 7.17 -35.32
N GLN A 227 -29.56 5.91 -35.58
CA GLN A 227 -30.16 5.52 -36.85
C GLN A 227 -31.54 6.17 -37.07
N LEU A 228 -32.37 6.26 -36.03
CA LEU A 228 -33.67 6.94 -36.11
C LEU A 228 -33.50 8.44 -36.45
N ILE A 229 -32.54 9.11 -35.81
CA ILE A 229 -32.22 10.52 -36.09
C ILE A 229 -31.77 10.70 -37.55
N VAL A 230 -30.91 9.82 -38.05
CA VAL A 230 -30.42 9.89 -39.44
C VAL A 230 -31.55 9.67 -40.44
N GLU A 231 -32.41 8.66 -40.21
CA GLU A 231 -33.54 8.35 -41.10
C GLU A 231 -34.54 9.51 -41.15
N GLN A 232 -34.91 10.09 -40.00
CA GLN A 232 -35.79 11.25 -39.97
C GLN A 232 -35.13 12.47 -40.62
N THR A 233 -33.84 12.70 -40.37
CA THR A 233 -33.08 13.80 -40.99
C THR A 233 -33.07 13.67 -42.51
N ARG A 234 -32.95 12.45 -43.04
CA ARG A 234 -33.03 12.19 -44.50
C ARG A 234 -34.41 12.44 -45.07
N ARG A 235 -35.47 12.12 -44.33
CA ARG A 235 -36.86 12.32 -44.77
C ARG A 235 -37.29 13.79 -44.74
N GLN A 236 -37.00 14.49 -43.64
CA GLN A 236 -37.50 15.85 -43.38
C GLN A 236 -36.52 16.95 -43.78
N GLY A 237 -35.23 16.62 -43.90
CA GLY A 237 -34.19 17.53 -44.32
C GLY A 237 -33.54 18.36 -43.19
N PHE A 238 -33.92 18.14 -41.93
CA PHE A 238 -33.36 18.83 -40.76
C PHE A 238 -33.14 17.87 -39.60
N VAL A 239 -32.20 18.20 -38.70
CA VAL A 239 -31.91 17.42 -37.49
C VAL A 239 -32.92 17.77 -36.40
N PRO A 240 -33.53 16.78 -35.71
CA PRO A 240 -34.51 17.04 -34.66
C PRO A 240 -33.87 17.82 -33.50
N ALA A 241 -34.50 18.92 -33.09
CA ALA A 241 -33.94 19.81 -32.06
C ALA A 241 -34.11 19.28 -30.63
N SER A 242 -35.12 18.43 -30.39
CA SER A 242 -35.47 17.94 -29.05
C SER A 242 -36.12 16.56 -29.11
N HIS A 243 -36.32 15.94 -27.94
CA HIS A 243 -36.96 14.62 -27.80
C HIS A 243 -38.32 14.55 -28.51
N HIS A 244 -39.18 15.57 -28.33
CA HIS A 244 -40.51 15.63 -28.92
C HIS A 244 -40.51 15.86 -30.44
N ALA A 245 -39.39 16.33 -31.00
CA ALA A 245 -39.27 16.52 -32.43
C ALA A 245 -38.99 15.20 -33.17
N LEU A 246 -38.63 14.13 -32.46
CA LEU A 246 -38.44 12.81 -33.05
C LEU A 246 -39.79 12.07 -33.10
N GLU A 247 -40.21 11.64 -34.30
CA GLU A 247 -41.52 10.99 -34.54
C GLU A 247 -41.56 9.51 -34.15
N SER A 248 -40.69 9.08 -33.23
CA SER A 248 -40.58 7.68 -32.78
C SER A 248 -40.22 7.61 -31.31
N ASP A 249 -40.80 6.65 -30.59
CA ASP A 249 -40.44 6.36 -29.21
C ASP A 249 -39.01 5.80 -29.14
N TRP A 250 -38.25 6.27 -28.14
CA TRP A 250 -36.89 5.80 -27.88
C TRP A 250 -36.54 5.87 -26.38
N PRO A 251 -35.64 5.00 -25.89
CA PRO A 251 -35.35 4.91 -24.47
C PRO A 251 -34.56 6.12 -23.99
N GLN A 252 -35.15 6.91 -23.07
CA GLN A 252 -34.44 8.01 -22.39
C GLN A 252 -33.40 7.52 -21.38
N SER A 253 -33.51 6.26 -20.95
CA SER A 253 -32.63 5.61 -19.98
C SER A 253 -32.03 4.37 -20.60
N ILE A 254 -30.70 4.29 -20.62
CA ILE A 254 -29.95 3.22 -21.27
C ILE A 254 -29.03 2.52 -20.27
N ASN A 255 -28.54 1.32 -20.63
CA ASN A 255 -27.63 0.52 -19.83
C ASN A 255 -28.13 0.34 -18.39
N GLU A 256 -29.39 -0.11 -18.26
CA GLU A 256 -30.07 -0.35 -16.98
C GLU A 256 -30.22 0.92 -16.11
N GLY A 257 -30.24 2.08 -16.76
CA GLY A 257 -30.36 3.39 -16.14
C GLY A 257 -29.06 3.96 -15.59
N LYS A 258 -27.91 3.47 -16.04
CA LYS A 258 -26.59 4.07 -15.78
C LYS A 258 -26.38 5.35 -16.58
N ALA A 259 -27.10 5.54 -17.68
CA ALA A 259 -27.07 6.80 -18.43
C ALA A 259 -28.47 7.21 -18.90
N LEU A 260 -28.65 8.52 -18.99
CA LEU A 260 -29.78 9.19 -19.59
C LEU A 260 -29.35 9.78 -20.92
N VAL A 261 -30.25 9.80 -21.89
CA VAL A 261 -29.97 10.30 -23.23
C VAL A 261 -31.01 11.35 -23.57
N GLU A 262 -30.52 12.51 -24.03
CA GLU A 262 -31.31 13.68 -24.37
C GLU A 262 -30.82 14.29 -25.69
N ILE A 263 -31.70 15.02 -26.38
CA ILE A 263 -31.32 15.79 -27.57
C ILE A 263 -31.36 17.27 -27.19
N VAL A 264 -30.23 17.95 -27.35
CA VAL A 264 -30.06 19.37 -27.04
C VAL A 264 -29.66 20.09 -28.33
N ASP A 265 -30.61 20.80 -28.93
CA ASP A 265 -30.45 21.57 -30.17
C ASP A 265 -29.80 20.77 -31.32
N GLY A 266 -30.24 19.51 -31.48
CA GLY A 266 -29.77 18.61 -32.53
C GLY A 266 -28.49 17.85 -32.22
N THR A 267 -27.93 18.00 -31.01
CA THR A 267 -26.80 17.19 -30.52
C THR A 267 -27.29 16.19 -29.49
N LEU A 268 -26.88 14.93 -29.63
CA LEU A 268 -27.23 13.88 -28.67
C LEU A 268 -26.32 14.02 -27.45
N ARG A 269 -26.91 14.21 -26.26
CA ARG A 269 -26.20 14.27 -24.99
C ARG A 269 -26.51 13.03 -24.18
N ILE A 270 -25.46 12.32 -23.76
CA ILE A 270 -25.54 11.18 -22.86
C ILE A 270 -25.04 11.65 -21.50
N THR A 271 -25.88 11.56 -20.46
CA THR A 271 -25.55 11.98 -19.09
C THR A 271 -25.51 10.77 -18.18
N PHE A 272 -24.42 10.55 -17.47
CA PHE A 272 -24.29 9.42 -16.54
C PHE A 272 -24.96 9.71 -15.20
N THR A 273 -25.78 8.76 -14.74
CA THR A 273 -26.55 8.89 -13.49
C THR A 273 -25.75 8.40 -12.28
N GLU A 274 -26.33 8.51 -11.08
CA GLU A 274 -25.78 7.95 -9.85
C GLU A 274 -25.61 6.42 -9.87
N ARG A 275 -26.29 5.71 -10.80
CA ARG A 275 -26.11 4.26 -10.99
C ARG A 275 -24.83 3.92 -11.76
N ALA A 276 -24.21 4.90 -12.41
CA ALA A 276 -22.93 4.71 -13.09
C ALA A 276 -21.77 4.57 -12.09
N PRO A 277 -20.60 4.04 -12.51
CA PRO A 277 -19.39 4.06 -11.71
C PRO A 277 -19.06 5.48 -11.22
N ALA A 278 -18.57 5.61 -9.98
CA ALA A 278 -18.36 6.90 -9.30
C ALA A 278 -17.60 7.94 -10.15
N ARG A 279 -16.62 7.50 -10.96
CA ARG A 279 -15.84 8.38 -11.85
C ARG A 279 -16.64 9.01 -13.00
N LEU A 280 -17.82 8.48 -13.32
CA LEU A 280 -18.65 8.94 -14.42
C LEU A 280 -19.89 9.71 -13.95
N GLN A 281 -20.28 9.64 -12.68
CA GLN A 281 -21.53 10.22 -12.19
C GLN A 281 -21.59 11.74 -12.46
N GLY A 282 -22.65 12.20 -13.11
CA GLY A 282 -22.85 13.62 -13.47
C GLY A 282 -22.05 14.09 -14.69
N THR A 283 -21.20 13.24 -15.28
CA THR A 283 -20.48 13.57 -16.52
C THR A 283 -21.33 13.29 -17.75
N THR A 284 -20.92 13.88 -18.88
CA THR A 284 -21.67 13.87 -20.13
C THR A 284 -20.78 13.51 -21.32
N ILE A 285 -21.38 12.89 -22.35
CA ILE A 285 -20.79 12.65 -23.67
C ILE A 285 -21.71 13.26 -24.71
N GLY A 286 -21.16 14.13 -25.55
CA GLY A 286 -21.84 14.69 -26.70
C GLY A 286 -21.59 13.89 -27.97
N MET A 287 -22.63 13.71 -28.80
CA MET A 287 -22.51 13.19 -30.15
C MET A 287 -23.21 14.12 -31.13
N ALA A 288 -22.46 14.61 -32.12
CA ALA A 288 -22.94 15.56 -33.12
C ALA A 288 -23.03 14.90 -34.50
N LEU A 289 -24.08 15.20 -35.25
CA LEU A 289 -24.23 14.72 -36.62
C LEU A 289 -23.49 15.65 -37.58
N HIS A 290 -22.66 15.07 -38.44
CA HIS A 290 -21.90 15.74 -39.48
C HIS A 290 -22.22 15.16 -40.86
N GLY A 291 -21.87 15.90 -41.90
CA GLY A 291 -21.98 15.49 -43.30
C GLY A 291 -23.07 16.23 -44.04
N ASN A 292 -23.64 15.59 -45.06
CA ASN A 292 -24.68 16.20 -45.88
C ASN A 292 -26.00 15.46 -45.69
N VAL A 293 -27.07 16.20 -45.44
CA VAL A 293 -28.44 15.72 -45.27
C VAL A 293 -28.88 14.76 -46.39
N LYS A 294 -28.47 15.03 -47.64
CA LYS A 294 -28.80 14.21 -48.82
C LYS A 294 -27.72 13.19 -49.20
N GLY A 295 -26.64 13.12 -48.44
CA GLY A 295 -25.46 12.32 -48.76
C GLY A 295 -25.07 11.37 -47.62
N GLN A 296 -23.77 11.16 -47.50
CA GLN A 296 -23.21 10.42 -46.37
C GLN A 296 -23.25 11.31 -45.13
N THR A 297 -23.74 10.73 -44.03
CA THR A 297 -23.74 11.35 -42.70
C THR A 297 -22.79 10.55 -41.81
N ASP A 298 -22.13 11.25 -40.90
CA ASP A 298 -21.19 10.68 -39.95
C ASP A 298 -21.43 11.26 -38.55
N TRP A 299 -21.12 10.49 -37.52
CA TRP A 299 -21.32 10.92 -36.13
C TRP A 299 -19.98 11.28 -35.49
N GLN A 300 -19.81 12.55 -35.14
CA GLN A 300 -18.74 12.97 -34.26
C GLN A 300 -19.05 12.51 -32.84
N CYS A 301 -18.23 11.63 -32.29
CA CYS A 301 -18.34 11.20 -30.89
C CYS A 301 -17.34 11.94 -30.01
N GLY A 302 -17.81 12.50 -28.88
CA GLY A 302 -16.93 13.03 -27.85
C GLY A 302 -15.99 14.12 -28.37
N LEU A 303 -14.70 13.93 -28.07
CA LEU A 303 -13.60 14.81 -28.48
C LEU A 303 -13.04 14.48 -29.86
N GLY A 304 -13.48 13.37 -30.47
CA GLY A 304 -12.98 12.92 -31.77
C GLY A 304 -13.35 13.85 -32.92
N PRO A 305 -12.63 13.78 -34.06
CA PRO A 305 -12.88 14.64 -35.21
C PRO A 305 -14.18 14.26 -35.94
N GLY A 306 -15.00 15.25 -36.29
CA GLY A 306 -16.17 15.06 -37.15
C GLY A 306 -15.82 15.20 -38.63
N GLN A 307 -16.42 14.38 -39.50
CA GLN A 307 -16.18 14.43 -40.95
C GLN A 307 -17.22 15.26 -41.70
N GLY A 308 -16.78 16.34 -42.34
CA GLY A 308 -17.64 17.23 -43.11
C GLY A 308 -18.36 18.29 -42.27
N PRO A 309 -19.29 19.06 -42.88
CA PRO A 309 -19.96 20.16 -42.20
C PRO A 309 -20.87 19.65 -41.09
N ARG A 310 -20.87 20.35 -39.95
CA ARG A 310 -21.72 20.01 -38.81
C ARG A 310 -23.17 20.35 -39.11
N LEU A 311 -24.08 19.39 -38.87
CA LEU A 311 -25.52 19.56 -39.05
C LEU A 311 -26.24 19.92 -37.75
N SER A 312 -25.61 19.66 -36.60
CA SER A 312 -26.11 20.02 -35.27
C SER A 312 -25.64 21.41 -34.82
N ARG A 313 -26.36 22.02 -33.86
CA ARG A 313 -26.00 23.35 -33.34
C ARG A 313 -24.74 23.29 -32.47
N HIS A 314 -24.66 22.34 -31.55
CA HIS A 314 -23.49 22.13 -30.68
C HIS A 314 -22.55 21.05 -31.22
N SER A 315 -21.25 21.16 -30.93
CA SER A 315 -20.30 20.06 -31.21
C SER A 315 -20.44 18.94 -30.18
N GLY A 316 -20.05 17.72 -30.55
CA GLY A 316 -19.90 16.63 -29.58
C GLY A 316 -18.92 16.99 -28.47
N ALA A 317 -17.83 17.69 -28.80
CA ALA A 317 -16.80 18.08 -27.84
C ALA A 317 -17.31 19.09 -26.80
N GLU A 318 -18.17 20.03 -27.22
CA GLU A 318 -18.74 21.07 -26.35
C GLU A 318 -19.63 20.49 -25.24
N LEU A 319 -20.28 19.36 -25.51
CA LEU A 319 -21.15 18.68 -24.55
C LEU A 319 -20.49 17.50 -23.85
N THR A 320 -19.18 17.29 -24.05
CA THR A 320 -18.42 16.19 -23.45
C THR A 320 -17.62 16.69 -22.26
N THR A 321 -17.90 16.14 -21.08
CA THR A 321 -17.19 16.44 -19.83
C THR A 321 -16.45 15.23 -19.26
N VAL A 322 -16.67 14.04 -19.81
CA VAL A 322 -15.92 12.82 -19.47
C VAL A 322 -14.43 13.00 -19.80
N GLU A 323 -13.56 12.56 -18.88
CA GLU A 323 -12.11 12.56 -19.11
C GLU A 323 -11.72 11.75 -20.36
N GLU A 324 -10.81 12.31 -21.16
CA GLU A 324 -10.36 11.72 -22.43
C GLU A 324 -9.85 10.28 -22.27
N GLN A 325 -9.17 9.99 -21.15
CA GLN A 325 -8.64 8.65 -20.85
C GLN A 325 -9.73 7.58 -20.69
N LEU A 326 -10.98 7.96 -20.39
CA LEU A 326 -12.11 7.05 -20.22
C LEU A 326 -12.88 6.85 -21.54
N LEU A 327 -12.63 7.68 -22.55
CA LEU A 327 -13.29 7.59 -23.85
C LEU A 327 -12.69 6.44 -24.70
N PRO A 328 -13.49 5.73 -25.50
CA PRO A 328 -13.01 4.85 -26.55
C PRO A 328 -12.19 5.61 -27.60
N THR A 329 -11.33 4.93 -28.34
CA THR A 329 -10.47 5.56 -29.37
C THR A 329 -11.26 6.27 -30.48
N GLN A 330 -12.49 5.86 -30.74
CA GLN A 330 -13.37 6.49 -31.73
C GLN A 330 -13.94 7.85 -31.26
N CYS A 331 -13.84 8.15 -29.97
CA CYS A 331 -14.39 9.34 -29.34
C CYS A 331 -13.30 10.27 -28.75
N ARG A 332 -12.03 9.98 -29.07
CA ARG A 332 -10.87 10.80 -28.75
C ARG A 332 -10.38 11.51 -30.00
#